data_AF-A0A6J2PC53-F1
#
_entry.id   AF-A0A6J2PC53-F1
#
_cell.length_a   1.000
_cell.length_b   1.000
_cell.length_c   1.000
_cell.angle_alpha   90.00
_cell.angle_beta   90.00
_cell.angle_gamma   90.00
#
_symmetry.space_group_name_H-M   'P 1'
#
loop_
_entity.id
_entity.type
_entity.pdbx_description
1 polymer ?
#
loop_
_entity_poly.entity_id
_entity_poly.type
_entity_poly.pdbx_seq_one_letter_code
_entity_poly.pdbx_strand_id
1 'polypeptide(L)'
;MLARKRMRKIRNQTATGCNHDQCCHLVVISHIYSSQGAAALQVSCFSEAERIYMLAKDTTVNNKTLTSLVIPEIVQNDLGDVCPLLVFVNPKSGGLKGRELLYNFRKLLNPHQVFDISNGGPLAGLHTFREVPRFRVLVCGGDGTTGWVLGVLEAVRHKLVCREPPIGIVPLGTGNDLARVLRWGAGYSGEDPHHILVSVDEADEVLMDRWTILLDAQDISEDGEDNGFLEPPKIVQMNNYFGLGIDAELSLDFHQAREDEPDKFTSRFHNKGVYVKVGLQKMSSSRSLHKELQLQVDAQNVPLPNIEGLIFLNIPRSHTHMQCGGVGVIFRD
;
A
#
# COMPACT_ATOMS: atom_id res chain seq x y z
N MET A 1 14.09 -9.31 -27.61
CA MET A 1 15.44 -9.78 -27.19
C MET A 1 16.19 -8.73 -26.34
N LEU A 2 15.89 -7.43 -26.46
CA LEU A 2 16.46 -6.34 -25.64
C LEU A 2 15.99 -6.34 -24.16
N ALA A 3 14.70 -6.61 -23.89
CA ALA A 3 14.17 -6.65 -22.52
C ALA A 3 14.72 -7.82 -21.64
N ARG A 4 15.23 -8.88 -22.28
CA ARG A 4 15.80 -10.04 -21.56
C ARG A 4 17.20 -9.75 -20.97
N LYS A 5 17.90 -8.71 -21.44
CA LYS A 5 19.29 -8.43 -21.02
C LYS A 5 19.44 -7.42 -19.88
N ARG A 6 18.38 -6.71 -19.47
CA ARG A 6 18.46 -5.68 -18.41
C ARG A 6 17.77 -6.02 -17.08
N MET A 7 17.16 -7.20 -16.92
CA MET A 7 16.37 -7.53 -15.70
C MET A 7 16.77 -8.83 -14.97
N ARG A 8 18.03 -9.26 -15.07
CA ARG A 8 18.53 -10.47 -14.38
C ARG A 8 19.89 -10.22 -13.71
N LYS A 9 19.90 -9.54 -12.56
CA LYS A 9 21.06 -9.51 -11.66
C LYS A 9 20.66 -9.50 -10.19
N ILE A 10 19.86 -10.48 -9.78
CA ILE A 10 19.76 -10.89 -8.37
C ILE A 10 20.18 -12.35 -8.34
N ARG A 11 21.37 -12.63 -7.83
CA ARG A 11 21.92 -13.98 -7.69
C ARG A 11 21.44 -14.58 -6.39
N ASN A 12 21.09 -15.87 -6.40
CA ASN A 12 21.11 -16.67 -5.18
C ASN A 12 22.58 -16.91 -4.82
N GLN A 13 23.01 -16.49 -3.63
CA GLN A 13 24.23 -17.08 -3.06
C GLN A 13 23.86 -18.47 -2.53
N THR A 14 24.44 -19.50 -3.15
CA THR A 14 24.56 -20.82 -2.53
C THR A 14 25.59 -20.74 -1.42
N ALA A 15 25.20 -21.14 -0.21
CA ALA A 15 26.07 -21.18 0.96
C ALA A 15 27.39 -21.90 0.62
N THR A 16 28.49 -21.16 0.65
CA THR A 16 29.83 -21.73 0.63
C THR A 16 30.08 -22.43 1.95
N GLY A 17 30.48 -23.70 1.91
CA GLY A 17 30.67 -24.57 3.07
C GLY A 17 31.51 -23.91 4.16
N CYS A 18 31.00 -23.93 5.39
CA CYS A 18 31.68 -23.37 6.55
C CYS A 18 32.68 -24.41 7.09
N ASN A 19 33.97 -24.06 7.09
CA ASN A 19 35.00 -24.81 7.82
C ASN A 19 34.72 -24.73 9.34
N HIS A 20 34.97 -25.84 10.04
CA HIS A 20 34.44 -26.14 11.36
C HIS A 20 34.97 -25.30 12.53
N ASP A 21 35.87 -24.32 12.31
CA ASP A 21 36.65 -23.70 13.40
C ASP A 21 36.52 -22.18 13.57
N GLN A 22 35.51 -21.53 12.97
CA GLN A 22 35.18 -20.12 13.26
C GLN A 22 33.67 -19.89 13.28
N CYS A 23 33.03 -20.06 14.43
CA CYS A 23 31.60 -19.73 14.56
C CYS A 23 31.30 -19.03 15.88
N CYS A 24 31.56 -17.73 15.96
CA CYS A 24 31.14 -16.94 17.11
C CYS A 24 29.72 -16.39 16.99
N HIS A 25 29.10 -16.29 15.80
CA HIS A 25 27.68 -15.90 15.69
C HIS A 25 26.99 -16.56 14.46
N LEU A 26 26.27 -17.67 14.68
CA LEU A 26 25.50 -18.37 13.64
C LEU A 26 24.29 -17.56 13.13
N VAL A 27 23.75 -16.69 13.98
CA VAL A 27 22.54 -15.89 13.74
C VAL A 27 22.77 -14.49 14.28
N VAL A 28 22.48 -13.48 13.47
CA VAL A 28 22.58 -12.06 13.84
C VAL A 28 21.29 -11.35 13.46
N ILE A 29 20.72 -10.56 14.36
CA ILE A 29 19.63 -9.65 14.02
C ILE A 29 20.24 -8.47 13.26
N SER A 30 19.99 -8.40 11.96
CA SER A 30 20.51 -7.33 11.11
C SER A 30 19.68 -6.04 11.26
N HIS A 31 18.35 -6.16 11.34
CA HIS A 31 17.45 -5.02 11.38
C HIS A 31 16.20 -5.32 12.22
N ILE A 32 15.69 -4.31 12.92
CA ILE A 32 14.42 -4.37 13.67
C ILE A 32 13.48 -3.28 13.14
N TYR A 33 12.25 -3.64 12.80
CA TYR A 33 11.19 -2.79 12.27
C TYR A 33 10.02 -2.74 13.26
N SER A 34 10.18 -1.98 14.34
CA SER A 34 9.23 -1.95 15.46
C SER A 34 7.82 -1.55 15.02
N SER A 35 7.67 -0.54 14.15
CA SER A 35 6.37 -0.11 13.61
C SER A 35 5.66 -1.18 12.77
N GLN A 36 6.40 -2.15 12.24
CA GLN A 36 5.85 -3.27 11.46
C GLN A 36 5.83 -4.58 12.27
N GLY A 37 6.34 -4.58 13.50
CA GLY A 37 6.47 -5.79 14.32
C GLY A 37 7.36 -6.86 13.68
N ALA A 38 8.42 -6.47 12.96
CA ALA A 38 9.25 -7.40 12.18
C ALA A 38 10.75 -7.27 12.50
N ALA A 39 11.51 -8.34 12.28
CA ALA A 39 12.96 -8.35 12.37
C ALA A 39 13.57 -9.12 11.19
N ALA A 40 14.73 -8.67 10.72
CA ALA A 40 15.50 -9.35 9.68
C ALA A 40 16.72 -10.03 10.30
N LEU A 41 16.85 -11.33 10.05
CA LEU A 41 17.93 -12.17 10.57
C LEU A 41 18.92 -12.48 9.45
N GLN A 42 20.21 -12.34 9.74
CA GLN A 42 21.29 -12.87 8.92
C GLN A 42 21.76 -14.18 9.57
N VAL A 43 21.74 -15.26 8.81
CA VAL A 43 22.12 -16.59 9.28
C VAL A 43 23.23 -17.13 8.39
N SER A 44 24.37 -17.45 8.98
CA SER A 44 25.57 -17.89 8.23
C SER A 44 25.54 -19.38 7.88
N CYS A 45 24.71 -20.17 8.55
CA CYS A 45 24.61 -21.62 8.37
C CYS A 45 23.23 -22.04 7.83
N PHE A 46 23.21 -22.80 6.73
CA PHE A 46 21.97 -23.26 6.10
C PHE A 46 21.11 -24.12 7.03
N SER A 47 21.70 -25.08 7.75
CA SER A 47 20.95 -25.95 8.65
C SER A 47 20.29 -25.17 9.80
N GLU A 48 20.98 -24.14 10.32
CA GLU A 48 20.38 -23.24 11.32
C GLU A 48 19.30 -22.36 10.72
N ALA A 49 19.47 -21.88 9.48
CA ALA A 49 18.45 -21.09 8.79
C ALA A 49 17.17 -21.91 8.57
N GLU A 50 17.30 -23.16 8.11
CA GLU A 50 16.18 -24.08 7.94
C GLU A 50 15.49 -24.38 9.28
N ARG A 51 16.27 -24.70 10.32
CA ARG A 51 15.75 -24.96 11.66
C ARG A 51 14.95 -23.76 12.21
N ILE A 52 15.49 -22.55 12.10
CA ILE A 52 14.83 -21.31 12.55
C ILE A 52 13.57 -21.04 11.72
N TYR A 53 13.65 -21.21 10.41
CA TYR A 53 12.51 -20.99 9.51
C TYR A 53 11.34 -21.94 9.85
N MET A 54 11.63 -23.23 10.08
CA MET A 54 10.63 -24.22 10.46
C MET A 54 10.04 -23.91 11.85
N LEU A 55 10.90 -23.61 12.84
CA LEU A 55 10.44 -23.24 14.18
C LEU A 55 9.53 -22.01 14.16
N ALA A 56 9.93 -20.96 13.42
CA ALA A 56 9.16 -19.73 13.32
C ALA A 56 7.81 -19.96 12.63
N LYS A 57 7.74 -20.82 11.61
CA LYS A 57 6.49 -21.15 10.91
C LYS A 57 5.44 -21.81 11.83
N ASP A 58 5.89 -22.60 12.80
CA ASP A 58 5.02 -23.28 13.77
C ASP A 58 4.78 -22.44 15.05
N THR A 59 5.41 -21.27 15.15
CA THR A 59 5.30 -20.39 16.31
C THR A 59 4.14 -19.40 16.16
N THR A 60 3.40 -19.22 17.25
CA THR A 60 2.37 -18.18 17.39
C THR A 60 2.75 -17.19 18.49
N VAL A 61 2.47 -15.91 18.26
CA VAL A 61 2.64 -14.83 19.24
C VAL A 61 1.33 -14.06 19.27
N ASN A 62 0.74 -13.88 20.47
CA ASN A 62 -0.56 -13.22 20.66
C ASN A 62 -1.65 -13.79 19.73
N ASN A 63 -1.74 -15.12 19.64
CA ASN A 63 -2.65 -15.87 18.77
C ASN A 63 -2.51 -15.59 17.26
N LYS A 64 -1.38 -15.02 16.82
CA LYS A 64 -1.05 -14.82 15.40
C LYS A 64 0.19 -15.64 15.04
N THR A 65 0.10 -16.42 13.98
CA THR A 65 1.25 -17.17 13.43
C THR A 65 2.31 -16.21 12.89
N LEU A 66 3.58 -16.46 13.18
CA LEU A 66 4.66 -15.67 12.60
C LEU A 66 4.76 -15.92 11.10
N THR A 67 4.94 -14.84 10.34
CA THR A 67 5.24 -14.94 8.91
C THR A 67 6.75 -14.93 8.73
N SER A 68 7.30 -16.01 8.20
CA SER A 68 8.73 -16.15 7.91
C SER A 68 8.97 -16.11 6.41
N LEU A 69 9.88 -15.25 5.97
CA LEU A 69 10.22 -15.06 4.56
C LEU A 69 11.72 -15.17 4.37
N VAL A 70 12.14 -16.03 3.44
CA VAL A 70 13.52 -16.03 2.94
C VAL A 70 13.60 -15.02 1.81
N ILE A 71 14.51 -14.08 1.94
CA ILE A 71 14.68 -12.96 1.00
C ILE A 71 16.09 -13.01 0.39
N PRO A 72 16.26 -12.56 -0.88
CA PRO A 72 17.58 -12.49 -1.48
C PRO A 72 18.39 -11.32 -0.92
N GLU A 73 19.70 -11.39 -1.10
CA GLU A 73 20.61 -10.26 -0.95
C GLU A 73 20.97 -9.72 -2.35
N ILE A 74 20.91 -8.40 -2.53
CA ILE A 74 21.27 -7.76 -3.80
C ILE A 74 22.73 -7.34 -3.75
N VAL A 75 23.57 -7.95 -4.59
CA VAL A 75 24.99 -7.59 -4.72
C VAL A 75 25.13 -6.36 -5.62
N GLN A 76 25.46 -5.20 -5.03
CA GLN A 76 25.46 -3.91 -5.72
C GLN A 76 26.49 -3.78 -6.85
N ASN A 77 27.66 -4.39 -6.70
CA ASN A 77 28.76 -4.33 -7.69
C ASN A 77 28.34 -4.81 -9.09
N ASP A 78 27.22 -5.54 -9.16
CA ASP A 78 26.69 -6.11 -10.37
C ASP A 78 25.66 -5.20 -11.08
N LEU A 79 25.11 -4.17 -10.43
CA LEU A 79 23.97 -3.41 -10.95
C LEU A 79 24.32 -2.46 -12.12
N GLY A 80 25.52 -1.88 -12.15
CA GLY A 80 25.91 -0.90 -13.18
C GLY A 80 24.92 0.27 -13.29
N ASP A 81 24.67 0.76 -14.51
CA ASP A 81 23.71 1.85 -14.79
C ASP A 81 22.24 1.39 -14.91
N VAL A 82 21.92 0.18 -14.48
CA VAL A 82 20.55 -0.34 -14.57
C VAL A 82 19.71 0.22 -13.42
N CYS A 83 18.44 0.53 -13.68
CA CYS A 83 17.44 0.84 -12.66
C CYS A 83 16.59 -0.41 -12.38
N PRO A 84 16.80 -1.13 -11.27
CA PRO A 84 16.05 -2.34 -10.96
C PRO A 84 14.57 -2.05 -10.69
N LEU A 85 13.71 -3.05 -10.92
CA LEU A 85 12.27 -2.97 -10.68
C LEU A 85 11.88 -3.91 -9.53
N LEU A 86 11.32 -3.33 -8.47
CA LEU A 86 10.66 -4.05 -7.39
C LEU A 86 9.16 -4.16 -7.69
N VAL A 87 8.63 -5.38 -7.76
CA VAL A 87 7.21 -5.61 -8.09
C VAL A 87 6.48 -6.15 -6.87
N PHE A 88 5.43 -5.46 -6.43
CA PHE A 88 4.47 -5.94 -5.44
C PHE A 88 3.18 -6.35 -6.13
N VAL A 89 2.68 -7.54 -5.84
CA VAL A 89 1.41 -8.03 -6.37
C VAL A 89 0.51 -8.45 -5.23
N ASN A 90 -0.74 -7.99 -5.26
CA ASN A 90 -1.82 -8.50 -4.41
C ASN A 90 -2.62 -9.55 -5.18
N PRO A 91 -2.43 -10.87 -4.89
CA PRO A 91 -3.07 -11.93 -5.67
C PRO A 91 -4.60 -11.95 -5.57
N LYS A 92 -5.14 -11.38 -4.47
CA LYS A 92 -6.59 -11.31 -4.22
C LYS A 92 -7.26 -10.18 -5.01
N SER A 93 -6.50 -9.23 -5.57
CA SER A 93 -7.07 -8.10 -6.31
C SER A 93 -7.54 -8.50 -7.72
N GLY A 94 -8.57 -7.80 -8.20
CA GLY A 94 -9.04 -7.88 -9.58
C GLY A 94 -9.75 -9.19 -9.96
N GLY A 95 -10.39 -9.87 -9.00
CA GLY A 95 -11.08 -11.14 -9.27
C GLY A 95 -10.09 -12.25 -9.67
N LEU A 96 -9.02 -12.41 -8.88
CA LEU A 96 -7.90 -13.35 -9.10
C LEU A 96 -6.93 -13.01 -10.24
N LYS A 97 -7.16 -11.92 -11.00
CA LYS A 97 -6.17 -11.43 -11.99
C LYS A 97 -4.81 -11.10 -11.37
N GLY A 98 -4.77 -10.68 -10.10
CA GLY A 98 -3.51 -10.48 -9.38
C GLY A 98 -2.68 -11.76 -9.29
N ARG A 99 -3.30 -12.93 -9.10
CA ARG A 99 -2.58 -14.22 -9.04
C ARG A 99 -1.95 -14.57 -10.39
N GLU A 100 -2.65 -14.29 -11.49
CA GLU A 100 -2.13 -14.49 -12.85
C GLU A 100 -0.93 -13.57 -13.12
N LEU A 101 -1.05 -12.28 -12.80
CA LEU A 101 0.05 -11.32 -12.93
C LEU A 101 1.27 -11.70 -12.10
N LEU A 102 1.08 -12.18 -10.86
CA LEU A 102 2.17 -12.65 -10.02
C LEU A 102 2.97 -13.76 -10.73
N TYR A 103 2.27 -14.74 -11.31
CA TYR A 103 2.90 -15.84 -12.04
C TYR A 103 3.61 -15.36 -13.31
N ASN A 104 2.96 -14.49 -14.09
CA ASN A 104 3.52 -13.97 -15.34
C ASN A 104 4.77 -13.10 -15.08
N PHE A 105 4.74 -12.21 -14.09
CA PHE A 105 5.92 -11.41 -13.74
C PHE A 105 7.06 -12.29 -13.23
N ARG A 106 6.80 -13.32 -12.41
CA ARG A 106 7.86 -14.26 -11.98
C ARG A 106 8.50 -15.04 -13.13
N LYS A 107 7.80 -15.22 -14.26
CA LYS A 107 8.37 -15.81 -15.48
C LYS A 107 9.21 -14.82 -16.29
N LEU A 108 8.74 -13.58 -16.39
CA LEU A 108 9.37 -12.54 -17.21
C LEU A 108 10.58 -11.90 -16.51
N LEU A 109 10.51 -11.79 -15.19
CA LEU A 109 11.46 -11.13 -14.31
C LEU A 109 12.25 -12.15 -13.49
N ASN A 110 13.20 -11.66 -12.68
CA ASN A 110 13.73 -12.47 -11.60
C ASN A 110 12.61 -12.72 -10.56
N PRO A 111 12.28 -13.98 -10.21
CA PRO A 111 11.21 -14.25 -9.23
C PRO A 111 11.41 -13.54 -7.89
N HIS A 112 12.66 -13.27 -7.51
CA HIS A 112 13.01 -12.67 -6.23
C HIS A 112 12.87 -11.15 -6.16
N GLN A 113 12.51 -10.49 -7.27
CA GLN A 113 12.06 -9.10 -7.26
C GLN A 113 10.54 -8.95 -7.36
N VAL A 114 9.80 -10.07 -7.35
CA VAL A 114 8.34 -10.11 -7.46
C VAL A 114 7.73 -10.69 -6.18
N PHE A 115 7.23 -9.80 -5.34
CA PHE A 115 6.72 -10.08 -4.00
C PHE A 115 5.20 -10.21 -4.00
N ASP A 116 4.72 -11.27 -3.35
CA ASP A 116 3.32 -11.43 -3.00
C ASP A 116 3.07 -10.67 -1.70
N ILE A 117 2.36 -9.55 -1.79
CA ILE A 117 2.12 -8.67 -0.64
C ILE A 117 1.15 -9.31 0.37
N SER A 118 0.38 -10.33 -0.02
CA SER A 118 -0.47 -11.08 0.91
C SER A 118 0.32 -11.98 1.85
N ASN A 119 1.61 -12.22 1.54
CA ASN A 119 2.52 -13.02 2.35
C ASN A 119 3.53 -12.09 3.07
N GLY A 120 3.13 -11.50 4.19
CA GLY A 120 4.00 -10.69 5.04
C GLY A 120 4.16 -9.22 4.63
N GLY A 121 3.36 -8.74 3.68
CA GLY A 121 3.33 -7.32 3.30
C GLY A 121 4.52 -6.85 2.45
N PRO A 122 4.63 -5.53 2.23
CA PRO A 122 5.65 -4.97 1.32
C PRO A 122 7.04 -4.82 1.95
N LEU A 123 7.14 -4.98 3.29
CA LEU A 123 8.38 -4.76 4.03
C LEU A 123 9.53 -5.63 3.49
N ALA A 124 9.27 -6.91 3.19
CA ALA A 124 10.28 -7.83 2.70
C ALA A 124 10.96 -7.30 1.41
N GLY A 125 10.17 -6.84 0.45
CA GLY A 125 10.69 -6.28 -0.80
C GLY A 125 11.45 -4.97 -0.59
N LEU A 126 10.92 -4.07 0.23
CA LEU A 126 11.60 -2.80 0.55
C LEU A 126 12.93 -3.04 1.28
N HIS A 127 12.95 -4.00 2.21
CA HIS A 127 14.16 -4.38 2.93
C HIS A 127 15.18 -5.07 2.01
N THR A 128 14.75 -5.89 1.04
CA THR A 128 15.64 -6.45 0.00
C THR A 128 16.30 -5.36 -0.84
N PHE A 129 15.58 -4.30 -1.17
CA PHE A 129 16.06 -3.19 -2.01
C PHE A 129 16.71 -2.05 -1.20
N ARG A 130 16.86 -2.19 0.12
CA ARG A 130 17.25 -1.09 1.02
C ARG A 130 18.58 -0.42 0.67
N GLU A 131 19.53 -1.19 0.14
CA GLU A 131 20.87 -0.69 -0.19
C GLU A 131 20.99 -0.30 -1.67
N VAL A 132 19.93 -0.49 -2.47
CA VAL A 132 19.93 -0.15 -3.90
C VAL A 132 19.79 1.37 -4.04
N PRO A 133 20.75 2.07 -4.69
CA PRO A 133 20.78 3.53 -4.74
C PRO A 133 19.69 4.13 -5.62
N ARG A 134 19.19 3.40 -6.62
CA ARG A 134 18.11 3.82 -7.51
C ARG A 134 17.32 2.61 -7.99
N PHE A 135 16.01 2.59 -7.76
CA PHE A 135 15.11 1.55 -8.26
C PHE A 135 13.70 2.13 -8.46
N ARG A 136 12.87 1.44 -9.25
CA ARG A 136 11.44 1.72 -9.42
C ARG A 136 10.61 0.66 -8.72
N VAL A 137 9.39 1.01 -8.33
CA VAL A 137 8.40 0.09 -7.75
C VAL A 137 7.21 -0.04 -8.68
N LEU A 138 6.69 -1.24 -8.88
CA LEU A 138 5.41 -1.50 -9.54
C LEU A 138 4.45 -2.17 -8.55
N VAL A 139 3.28 -1.58 -8.35
CA VAL A 139 2.25 -2.13 -7.45
C VAL A 139 1.05 -2.61 -8.25
N CYS A 140 0.79 -3.92 -8.20
CA CYS A 140 -0.38 -4.54 -8.82
C CYS A 140 -1.48 -4.75 -7.77
N GLY A 141 -2.46 -3.87 -7.75
CA GLY A 141 -3.52 -3.85 -6.74
C GLY A 141 -4.55 -2.72 -6.96
N GLY A 142 -5.43 -2.50 -5.98
CA GLY A 142 -6.27 -1.29 -5.92
C GLY A 142 -5.62 -0.19 -5.05
N ASP A 143 -6.32 0.94 -4.86
CA ASP A 143 -5.80 2.09 -4.09
C ASP A 143 -5.35 1.70 -2.68
N GLY A 144 -6.08 0.82 -1.98
CA GLY A 144 -5.67 0.33 -0.65
C GLY A 144 -4.35 -0.45 -0.65
N THR A 145 -4.05 -1.19 -1.73
CA THR A 145 -2.76 -1.88 -1.87
C THR A 145 -1.63 -0.88 -2.12
N THR A 146 -1.84 0.10 -3.00
CA THR A 146 -0.87 1.17 -3.24
C THR A 146 -0.63 1.99 -1.97
N GLY A 147 -1.69 2.33 -1.24
CA GLY A 147 -1.60 3.03 0.04
C GLY A 147 -0.84 2.25 1.11
N TRP A 148 -1.01 0.92 1.16
CA TRP A 148 -0.23 0.06 2.07
C TRP A 148 1.26 0.09 1.74
N VAL A 149 1.64 -0.03 0.46
CA VAL A 149 3.02 0.08 0.01
C VAL A 149 3.62 1.44 0.39
N LEU A 150 2.91 2.53 0.08
CA LEU A 150 3.31 3.90 0.42
C LEU A 150 3.47 4.11 1.94
N GLY A 151 2.58 3.53 2.75
CA GLY A 151 2.64 3.61 4.21
C GLY A 151 3.87 2.90 4.79
N VAL A 152 4.17 1.68 4.30
CA VAL A 152 5.38 0.96 4.76
C VAL A 152 6.64 1.64 4.24
N LEU A 153 6.65 2.12 2.98
CA LEU A 153 7.76 2.88 2.42
C LEU A 153 8.10 4.10 3.29
N GLU A 154 7.10 4.89 3.68
CA GLU A 154 7.29 6.05 4.57
C GLU A 154 7.92 5.64 5.90
N ALA A 155 7.40 4.59 6.54
CA ALA A 155 7.89 4.13 7.83
C ALA A 155 9.34 3.61 7.79
N VAL A 156 9.78 3.06 6.65
CA VAL A 156 11.15 2.55 6.48
C VAL A 156 12.06 3.47 5.69
N ARG A 157 11.58 4.63 5.23
CA ARG A 157 12.30 5.57 4.36
C ARG A 157 13.70 5.89 4.85
N HIS A 158 13.85 6.14 6.15
CA HIS A 158 15.13 6.48 6.78
C HIS A 158 16.16 5.34 6.76
N LYS A 159 15.73 4.10 6.47
CA LYS A 159 16.58 2.90 6.36
C LYS A 159 16.90 2.52 4.91
N LEU A 160 16.37 3.25 3.93
CA LEU A 160 16.64 3.03 2.51
C LEU A 160 17.69 4.03 2.02
N VAL A 161 18.60 3.58 1.16
CA VAL A 161 19.51 4.45 0.41
C VAL A 161 18.70 5.28 -0.60
N CYS A 162 17.87 4.63 -1.40
CA CYS A 162 16.86 5.30 -2.24
C CYS A 162 15.60 5.58 -1.40
N ARG A 163 15.45 6.83 -0.95
CA ARG A 163 14.36 7.23 -0.05
C ARG A 163 13.00 7.38 -0.73
N GLU A 164 13.01 7.77 -1.99
CA GLU A 164 11.81 8.13 -2.75
C GLU A 164 11.81 7.43 -4.12
N PRO A 165 11.75 6.08 -4.15
CA PRO A 165 11.67 5.36 -5.41
C PRO A 165 10.35 5.67 -6.14
N PRO A 166 10.36 5.94 -7.45
CA PRO A 166 9.13 6.13 -8.23
C PRO A 166 8.23 4.89 -8.19
N ILE A 167 6.91 5.10 -8.13
CA ILE A 167 5.92 4.02 -8.02
C ILE A 167 4.94 4.05 -9.21
N GLY A 168 4.91 2.96 -9.99
CA GLY A 168 3.89 2.68 -10.99
C GLY A 168 2.77 1.79 -10.44
N ILE A 169 1.59 1.84 -11.06
CA ILE A 169 0.40 1.10 -10.60
C ILE A 169 -0.15 0.24 -11.73
N VAL A 170 -0.44 -1.03 -11.45
CA VAL A 170 -1.34 -1.86 -12.27
C VAL A 170 -2.70 -1.90 -11.58
N PRO A 171 -3.71 -1.16 -12.09
CA PRO A 171 -4.96 -0.94 -11.38
C PRO A 171 -5.89 -2.16 -11.40
N LEU A 172 -5.79 -3.01 -10.39
CA LEU A 172 -6.62 -4.21 -10.22
C LEU A 172 -7.88 -3.98 -9.37
N GLY A 173 -8.02 -2.81 -8.75
CA GLY A 173 -9.19 -2.47 -7.92
C GLY A 173 -10.42 -2.07 -8.73
N THR A 174 -11.47 -1.67 -8.01
CA THR A 174 -12.69 -1.10 -8.60
C THR A 174 -12.63 0.43 -8.67
N GLY A 175 -12.16 1.06 -7.57
CA GLY A 175 -11.97 2.50 -7.40
C GLY A 175 -10.91 3.05 -8.34
N ASN A 176 -9.64 2.67 -8.18
CA ASN A 176 -8.45 3.01 -8.99
C ASN A 176 -8.28 4.51 -9.26
N ASP A 177 -8.50 5.35 -8.26
CA ASP A 177 -8.42 6.81 -8.42
C ASP A 177 -6.98 7.27 -8.63
N LEU A 178 -6.03 6.73 -7.85
CA LEU A 178 -4.60 7.05 -8.02
C LEU A 178 -4.11 6.70 -9.41
N ALA A 179 -4.46 5.51 -9.89
CA ALA A 179 -4.04 5.07 -11.21
C ALA A 179 -4.62 5.92 -12.34
N ARG A 180 -5.85 6.44 -12.19
CA ARG A 180 -6.42 7.37 -13.19
C ARG A 180 -5.69 8.71 -13.20
N VAL A 181 -5.47 9.27 -12.03
CA VAL A 181 -4.81 10.58 -11.88
C VAL A 181 -3.36 10.51 -12.39
N LEU A 182 -2.66 9.44 -12.05
CA LEU A 182 -1.28 9.18 -12.49
C LEU A 182 -1.20 8.54 -13.88
N ARG A 183 -2.33 8.48 -14.62
CA ARG A 183 -2.43 8.01 -16.02
C ARG A 183 -2.00 6.56 -16.28
N TRP A 184 -1.98 5.71 -15.26
CA TRP A 184 -1.84 4.25 -15.38
C TRP A 184 -3.12 3.54 -15.84
N GLY A 185 -4.24 4.27 -15.90
CA GLY A 185 -5.48 3.80 -16.50
C GLY A 185 -6.58 3.44 -15.49
N ALA A 186 -7.78 3.17 -16.02
CA ALA A 186 -8.99 2.95 -15.22
C ALA A 186 -9.09 1.54 -14.59
N GLY A 187 -8.30 0.59 -15.11
CA GLY A 187 -8.12 -0.72 -14.51
C GLY A 187 -7.74 -1.81 -15.52
N TYR A 188 -6.98 -2.79 -15.04
CA TYR A 188 -6.40 -3.88 -15.80
C TYR A 188 -7.46 -4.83 -16.35
N SER A 189 -7.36 -5.10 -17.66
CA SER A 189 -8.31 -5.88 -18.43
C SER A 189 -7.70 -7.13 -19.06
N GLY A 190 -6.43 -7.43 -18.76
CA GLY A 190 -5.74 -8.62 -19.29
C GLY A 190 -4.66 -8.26 -20.33
N GLU A 191 -4.14 -7.04 -20.28
CA GLU A 191 -3.06 -6.56 -21.12
C GLU A 191 -1.80 -7.43 -20.96
N ASP A 192 -1.00 -7.57 -22.01
CA ASP A 192 0.24 -8.34 -21.96
C ASP A 192 1.18 -7.77 -20.86
N PRO A 193 1.59 -8.58 -19.87
CA PRO A 193 2.52 -8.16 -18.83
C PRO A 193 3.83 -7.60 -19.38
N HIS A 194 4.27 -7.99 -20.57
CA HIS A 194 5.43 -7.38 -21.21
C HIS A 194 5.21 -5.90 -21.55
N HIS A 195 4.04 -5.55 -22.07
CA HIS A 195 3.68 -4.17 -22.39
C HIS A 195 3.66 -3.30 -21.13
N ILE A 196 3.17 -3.84 -20.00
CA ILE A 196 3.21 -3.15 -18.70
C ILE A 196 4.66 -2.81 -18.32
N LEU A 197 5.60 -3.75 -18.50
CA LEU A 197 7.01 -3.51 -18.18
C LEU A 197 7.64 -2.43 -19.07
N VAL A 198 7.27 -2.38 -20.36
CA VAL A 198 7.69 -1.30 -21.27
C VAL A 198 7.13 0.03 -20.81
N SER A 199 5.83 0.10 -20.49
CA SER A 199 5.22 1.33 -19.96
C SER A 199 5.88 1.81 -18.67
N VAL A 200 6.36 0.90 -17.81
CA VAL A 200 7.11 1.25 -16.59
C VAL A 200 8.51 1.77 -16.88
N ASP A 201 9.19 1.26 -17.90
CA ASP A 201 10.52 1.73 -18.32
C ASP A 201 10.44 3.13 -18.94
N GLU A 202 9.42 3.37 -19.77
CA GLU A 202 9.21 4.62 -20.51
C GLU A 202 8.46 5.70 -19.71
N ALA A 203 7.92 5.37 -18.52
CA ALA A 203 7.14 6.31 -17.74
C ALA A 203 7.97 7.49 -17.20
N ASP A 204 7.38 8.68 -17.32
CA ASP A 204 7.83 9.89 -16.66
C ASP A 204 7.49 9.87 -15.17
N GLU A 205 8.38 10.47 -14.38
CA GLU A 205 8.24 10.58 -12.93
C GLU A 205 7.51 11.88 -12.59
N VAL A 206 6.50 11.79 -11.73
CA VAL A 206 5.74 12.94 -11.23
C VAL A 206 5.72 12.92 -9.72
N LEU A 207 5.79 14.10 -9.11
CA LEU A 207 5.63 14.25 -7.67
C LEU A 207 4.15 14.14 -7.30
N MET A 208 3.90 13.61 -6.10
CA MET A 208 2.57 13.46 -5.55
C MET A 208 2.63 13.78 -4.05
N ASP A 209 1.76 14.66 -3.61
CA ASP A 209 1.65 15.02 -2.21
C ASP A 209 0.96 13.91 -1.41
N ARG A 210 1.27 13.86 -0.12
CA ARG A 210 0.64 12.93 0.82
C ARG A 210 0.32 13.67 2.09
N TRP A 211 -0.95 13.65 2.47
CA TRP A 211 -1.45 14.45 3.58
C TRP A 211 -1.39 13.64 4.88
N THR A 212 -0.92 14.28 5.94
CA THR A 212 -1.02 13.73 7.29
C THR A 212 -2.25 14.31 7.98
N ILE A 213 -3.16 13.43 8.39
CA ILE A 213 -4.37 13.78 9.14
C ILE A 213 -4.13 13.40 10.59
N LEU A 214 -4.36 14.36 11.49
CA LEU A 214 -4.26 14.15 12.93
C LEU A 214 -5.68 14.21 13.51
N LEU A 215 -6.15 13.08 14.02
CA LEU A 215 -7.45 12.94 14.63
C LEU A 215 -7.28 13.01 16.14
N ASP A 216 -7.64 14.14 16.72
CA ASP A 216 -7.60 14.37 18.16
C ASP A 216 -9.01 14.23 18.73
N ALA A 217 -9.20 13.22 19.59
CA ALA A 217 -10.46 13.02 20.31
C ALA A 217 -10.29 13.61 21.71
N GLN A 218 -10.74 14.85 21.88
CA GLN A 218 -10.85 15.44 23.21
C GLN A 218 -12.17 14.98 23.82
N ASP A 219 -12.10 14.18 24.89
CA ASP A 219 -13.27 13.88 25.71
C ASP A 219 -13.70 15.17 26.42
N ILE A 220 -14.66 15.88 25.83
CA ILE A 220 -15.31 17.01 26.50
C ILE A 220 -16.35 16.37 27.44
N SER A 221 -15.94 15.97 28.64
CA SER A 221 -16.88 15.53 29.66
C SER A 221 -17.81 16.70 30.02
N GLU A 222 -19.13 16.50 29.90
CA GLU A 222 -20.14 17.52 30.24
C GLU A 222 -20.13 17.89 31.73
N ASP A 223 -19.41 17.14 32.58
CA ASP A 223 -19.37 17.30 34.03
C ASP A 223 -18.07 17.94 34.59
N GLY A 224 -17.13 18.37 33.74
CA GLY A 224 -15.93 19.09 34.20
C GLY A 224 -14.96 18.27 35.07
N GLU A 225 -15.20 16.96 35.25
CA GLU A 225 -14.20 16.02 35.73
C GLU A 225 -13.38 15.53 34.53
N ASP A 226 -12.15 16.05 34.47
CA ASP A 226 -11.08 15.61 33.59
C ASP A 226 -10.73 14.15 33.93
N ASN A 227 -11.40 13.20 33.27
CA ASN A 227 -10.94 11.82 33.24
C ASN A 227 -9.65 11.81 32.42
N GLY A 228 -8.52 12.07 33.07
CA GLY A 228 -7.19 12.35 32.50
C GLY A 228 -6.54 11.26 31.64
N PHE A 229 -7.32 10.45 30.92
CA PHE A 229 -6.91 9.59 29.83
C PHE A 229 -7.36 10.22 28.50
N LEU A 230 -6.64 11.26 28.05
CA LEU A 230 -6.72 11.68 26.65
C LEU A 230 -6.12 10.56 25.80
N GLU A 231 -6.93 9.93 24.95
CA GLU A 231 -6.39 9.03 23.93
C GLU A 231 -5.41 9.82 23.06
N PRO A 232 -4.19 9.29 22.80
CA PRO A 232 -3.24 10.00 21.97
C PRO A 232 -3.82 10.21 20.56
N PRO A 233 -3.58 11.38 19.93
CA PRO A 233 -4.14 11.65 18.62
C PRO A 233 -3.77 10.58 17.61
N LYS A 234 -4.78 10.12 16.86
CA LYS A 234 -4.59 9.12 15.82
C LYS A 234 -4.09 9.79 14.55
N ILE A 235 -2.89 9.38 14.11
CA ILE A 235 -2.27 9.89 12.89
C ILE A 235 -2.61 8.96 11.72
N VAL A 236 -3.16 9.52 10.65
CA VAL A 236 -3.55 8.82 9.42
C VAL A 236 -2.91 9.48 8.21
N GLN A 237 -2.48 8.66 7.24
CA GLN A 237 -1.92 9.15 5.97
C GLN A 237 -2.98 9.06 4.88
N MET A 238 -3.24 10.18 4.20
CA MET A 238 -4.21 10.30 3.11
C MET A 238 -3.51 10.51 1.77
N ASN A 239 -3.83 9.65 0.80
CA ASN A 239 -3.28 9.71 -0.55
C ASN A 239 -4.27 10.28 -1.58
N ASN A 240 -5.58 10.09 -1.39
CA ASN A 240 -6.59 10.43 -2.40
C ASN A 240 -7.49 11.56 -1.90
N TYR A 241 -8.32 11.22 -0.93
CA TYR A 241 -9.30 12.10 -0.33
C TYR A 241 -9.67 11.62 1.06
N PHE A 242 -10.25 12.52 1.84
CA PHE A 242 -10.83 12.26 3.15
C PHE A 242 -12.24 12.82 3.16
N GLY A 243 -13.22 11.95 3.41
CA GLY A 243 -14.64 12.30 3.42
C GLY A 243 -15.21 12.24 4.83
N LEU A 244 -16.12 13.16 5.12
CA LEU A 244 -17.01 13.19 6.27
C LEU A 244 -18.46 13.19 5.79
N GLY A 245 -19.36 12.56 6.54
CA GLY A 245 -20.79 12.51 6.21
C GLY A 245 -21.14 11.39 5.22
N ILE A 246 -22.05 11.68 4.28
CA ILE A 246 -22.68 10.66 3.42
C ILE A 246 -21.69 9.81 2.62
N ASP A 247 -20.61 10.39 2.10
CA ASP A 247 -19.59 9.67 1.32
C ASP A 247 -18.83 8.62 2.18
N ALA A 248 -18.49 9.00 3.41
CA ALA A 248 -17.81 8.10 4.36
C ALA A 248 -18.70 6.92 4.74
N GLU A 249 -19.99 7.20 4.95
CA GLU A 249 -20.98 6.18 5.29
C GLU A 249 -21.23 5.21 4.12
N LEU A 250 -21.35 5.72 2.89
CA LEU A 250 -21.48 4.87 1.70
C LEU A 250 -20.25 3.98 1.50
N SER A 251 -19.06 4.55 1.75
CA SER A 251 -17.80 3.82 1.67
C SER A 251 -17.71 2.73 2.75
N LEU A 252 -18.21 3.00 3.96
CA LEU A 252 -18.27 2.03 5.06
C LEU A 252 -19.21 0.87 4.73
N ASP A 253 -20.44 1.15 4.31
CA ASP A 253 -21.42 0.12 3.92
C ASP A 253 -20.88 -0.77 2.80
N PHE A 254 -20.29 -0.16 1.77
CA PHE A 254 -19.69 -0.90 0.67
C PHE A 254 -18.52 -1.77 1.14
N HIS A 255 -17.71 -1.26 2.08
CA HIS A 255 -16.61 -2.02 2.65
C HIS A 255 -17.10 -3.23 3.46
N GLN A 256 -18.10 -3.05 4.33
CA GLN A 256 -18.70 -4.11 5.13
C GLN A 256 -19.33 -5.19 4.26
N ALA A 257 -20.17 -4.79 3.29
CA ALA A 257 -20.79 -5.74 2.35
C ALA A 257 -19.75 -6.56 1.59
N ARG A 258 -18.61 -5.95 1.25
CA ARG A 258 -17.50 -6.63 0.58
C ARG A 258 -16.74 -7.59 1.50
N GLU A 259 -16.62 -7.28 2.79
CA GLU A 259 -15.98 -8.19 3.76
C GLU A 259 -16.89 -9.37 4.10
N ASP A 260 -18.19 -9.14 4.18
CA ASP A 260 -19.18 -10.18 4.47
C ASP A 260 -19.31 -11.20 3.31
N GLU A 261 -19.31 -10.73 2.06
CA GLU A 261 -19.54 -11.58 0.89
C GLU A 261 -18.51 -11.38 -0.24
N PRO A 262 -17.20 -11.63 -0.01
CA PRO A 262 -16.13 -11.27 -0.94
C PRO A 262 -16.28 -11.88 -2.35
N ASP A 263 -16.89 -13.06 -2.46
CA ASP A 263 -17.11 -13.76 -3.75
C ASP A 263 -18.07 -13.00 -4.68
N LYS A 264 -18.98 -12.20 -4.12
CA LYS A 264 -19.90 -11.35 -4.91
C LYS A 264 -19.22 -10.11 -5.48
N PHE A 265 -18.07 -9.72 -4.94
CA PHE A 265 -17.37 -8.47 -5.30
C PHE A 265 -16.19 -8.65 -6.25
N THR A 266 -16.28 -9.65 -7.12
CA THR A 266 -15.21 -10.01 -8.07
C THR A 266 -15.23 -9.20 -9.37
N SER A 267 -16.36 -8.57 -9.71
CA SER A 267 -16.54 -7.80 -10.95
C SER A 267 -16.60 -6.30 -10.70
N ARG A 268 -15.74 -5.52 -11.37
CA ARG A 268 -15.71 -4.05 -11.28
C ARG A 268 -17.05 -3.41 -11.64
N PHE A 269 -17.74 -3.94 -12.66
CA PHE A 269 -19.03 -3.39 -13.09
C PHE A 269 -20.12 -3.63 -12.03
N HIS A 270 -20.18 -4.85 -11.50
CA HIS A 270 -21.10 -5.20 -10.42
C HIS A 270 -20.85 -4.35 -9.18
N ASN A 271 -19.60 -4.23 -8.76
CA ASN A 271 -19.19 -3.44 -7.61
C ASN A 271 -19.62 -1.98 -7.73
N LYS A 272 -19.43 -1.37 -8.92
CA LYS A 272 -19.92 -0.01 -9.19
C LYS A 272 -21.44 0.09 -9.13
N GLY A 273 -22.16 -0.90 -9.67
CA GLY A 273 -23.62 -0.95 -9.60
C GLY A 273 -24.16 -1.03 -8.17
N VAL A 274 -23.52 -1.85 -7.32
CA VAL A 274 -23.85 -1.92 -5.88
C VAL A 274 -23.65 -0.56 -5.22
N TYR A 275 -22.51 0.08 -5.48
CA TYR A 275 -22.21 1.41 -4.92
C TYR A 275 -23.26 2.45 -5.30
N VAL A 276 -23.66 2.48 -6.58
CA VAL A 276 -24.73 3.37 -7.08
C VAL A 276 -26.06 3.09 -6.38
N LYS A 277 -26.43 1.81 -6.24
CA LYS A 277 -27.70 1.43 -5.61
C LYS A 277 -27.76 1.88 -4.15
N VAL A 278 -26.68 1.66 -3.38
CA VAL A 278 -26.60 2.09 -1.98
C VAL A 278 -26.60 3.63 -1.91
N GLY A 279 -25.89 4.32 -2.81
CA GLY A 279 -25.90 5.77 -2.93
C GLY A 279 -27.30 6.37 -3.08
N LEU A 280 -28.09 5.83 -4.03
CA LEU A 280 -29.46 6.29 -4.27
C LEU A 280 -30.39 6.07 -3.07
N GLN A 281 -30.17 5.03 -2.27
CA GLN A 281 -30.98 4.77 -1.07
C GLN A 281 -30.70 5.78 0.06
N LYS A 282 -29.49 6.33 0.14
CA LYS A 282 -29.10 7.27 1.21
C LYS A 282 -29.37 8.73 0.90
N MET A 283 -29.58 9.07 -0.37
CA MET A 283 -29.94 10.43 -0.82
C MET A 283 -31.27 10.97 -0.25
N SER A 284 -32.13 10.13 0.34
CA SER A 284 -33.38 10.59 0.95
C SER A 284 -33.25 11.02 2.42
N SER A 285 -32.06 10.91 3.02
CA SER A 285 -31.82 11.26 4.42
C SER A 285 -31.27 12.68 4.56
N SER A 286 -32.13 13.63 4.93
CA SER A 286 -31.71 15.03 5.16
C SER A 286 -30.84 15.12 6.41
N ARG A 287 -29.55 15.41 6.24
CA ARG A 287 -28.61 15.70 7.34
C ARG A 287 -28.21 17.16 7.34
N SER A 288 -28.03 17.72 8.53
CA SER A 288 -27.55 19.10 8.71
C SER A 288 -26.12 19.10 9.25
N LEU A 289 -25.20 18.44 8.54
CA LEU A 289 -23.81 18.23 9.00
C LEU A 289 -23.09 19.57 9.29
N HIS A 290 -23.43 20.62 8.55
CA HIS A 290 -22.94 21.99 8.78
C HIS A 290 -23.21 22.56 10.18
N LYS A 291 -24.17 22.01 10.94
CA LYS A 291 -24.47 22.43 12.32
C LYS A 291 -23.54 21.78 13.33
N GLU A 292 -22.89 20.68 12.96
CA GLU A 292 -22.01 19.87 13.82
C GLU A 292 -20.53 20.09 13.48
N LEU A 293 -20.24 20.79 12.38
CA LEU A 293 -18.87 21.03 11.91
C LEU A 293 -18.50 22.51 11.99
N GLN A 294 -17.32 22.76 12.54
CA GLN A 294 -16.60 24.01 12.37
C GLN A 294 -15.39 23.75 11.47
N LEU A 295 -15.30 24.47 10.34
CA LEU A 295 -14.17 24.40 9.44
C LEU A 295 -13.28 25.63 9.64
N GLN A 296 -11.99 25.39 9.89
CA GLN A 296 -10.97 26.42 9.93
C GLN A 296 -9.88 26.08 8.91
N VAL A 297 -9.48 27.08 8.11
CA VAL A 297 -8.43 26.96 7.08
C VAL A 297 -7.48 28.12 7.28
N ASP A 298 -6.18 27.86 7.41
CA ASP A 298 -5.15 28.88 7.64
C ASP A 298 -5.51 29.85 8.78
N ALA A 299 -5.99 29.27 9.88
CA ALA A 299 -6.50 29.97 11.06
C ALA A 299 -7.78 30.81 10.85
N GLN A 300 -8.42 30.76 9.68
CA GLN A 300 -9.66 31.48 9.38
C GLN A 300 -10.88 30.55 9.41
N ASN A 301 -11.94 30.96 10.10
CA ASN A 301 -13.19 30.21 10.11
C ASN A 301 -13.89 30.32 8.75
N VAL A 302 -14.24 29.18 8.17
CA VAL A 302 -14.95 29.06 6.91
C VAL A 302 -16.40 28.66 7.19
N PRO A 303 -17.40 29.52 6.91
CA PRO A 303 -18.80 29.16 7.11
C PRO A 303 -19.21 28.05 6.13
N LEU A 304 -19.78 26.98 6.67
CA LEU A 304 -20.25 25.85 5.86
C LEU A 304 -21.70 26.09 5.40
N PRO A 305 -22.01 25.89 4.10
CA PRO A 305 -23.40 25.90 3.62
C PRO A 305 -24.15 24.65 4.13
N ASN A 306 -25.43 24.51 3.83
CA ASN A 306 -26.16 23.29 4.17
C ASN A 306 -25.58 22.08 3.40
N ILE A 307 -24.74 21.30 4.07
CA ILE A 307 -24.06 20.13 3.51
C ILE A 307 -24.46 18.84 4.24
N GLU A 308 -24.43 17.74 3.49
CA GLU A 308 -24.58 16.36 4.00
C GLU A 308 -23.25 15.60 4.04
N GLY A 309 -22.20 16.19 3.48
CA GLY A 309 -20.85 15.66 3.49
C GLY A 309 -19.81 16.71 3.15
N LEU A 310 -18.60 16.51 3.65
CA LEU A 310 -17.43 17.34 3.41
C LEU A 310 -16.30 16.44 2.91
N ILE A 311 -15.66 16.81 1.80
CA ILE A 311 -14.58 16.01 1.20
C ILE A 311 -13.36 16.91 0.99
N PHE A 312 -12.23 16.48 1.55
CA PHE A 312 -10.90 17.03 1.29
C PHE A 312 -10.23 16.20 0.21
N LEU A 313 -9.72 16.83 -0.83
CA LEU A 313 -9.12 16.17 -1.99
C LEU A 313 -7.62 16.48 -2.04
N ASN A 314 -6.80 15.44 -2.11
CA ASN A 314 -5.36 15.56 -2.42
C ASN A 314 -5.10 15.40 -3.92
N ILE A 315 -5.90 14.58 -4.60
CA ILE A 315 -5.76 14.36 -6.04
C ILE A 315 -6.79 15.19 -6.83
N PRO A 316 -6.45 15.65 -8.05
CA PRO A 316 -7.42 16.30 -8.92
C PRO A 316 -8.58 15.34 -9.22
N ARG A 317 -9.82 15.86 -9.22
CA ARG A 317 -11.05 15.06 -9.34
C ARG A 317 -10.99 14.07 -10.51
N SER A 318 -11.01 12.77 -10.21
CA SER A 318 -11.35 11.71 -11.16
C SER A 318 -12.86 11.52 -11.24
N HIS A 319 -13.37 11.10 -12.41
CA HIS A 319 -14.81 10.99 -12.76
C HIS A 319 -15.60 9.92 -11.97
N THR A 320 -15.08 9.42 -10.86
CA THR A 320 -15.60 8.27 -10.09
C THR A 320 -16.52 8.66 -8.94
N HIS A 321 -16.44 9.89 -8.43
CA HIS A 321 -17.44 10.37 -7.46
C HIS A 321 -18.71 10.81 -8.19
N MET A 322 -19.80 10.09 -7.93
CA MET A 322 -21.15 10.56 -8.25
C MET A 322 -21.33 11.96 -7.66
N GLN A 323 -21.80 12.90 -8.48
CA GLN A 323 -22.28 14.20 -8.01
C GLN A 323 -23.49 14.00 -7.09
N CYS A 324 -23.26 13.67 -5.83
CA CYS A 324 -24.18 14.06 -4.76
C CYS A 324 -23.84 15.52 -4.46
N GLY A 325 -24.82 16.42 -4.46
CA GLY A 325 -24.66 17.88 -4.51
C GLY A 325 -23.98 18.51 -3.29
N GLY A 326 -22.70 18.20 -3.07
CA GLY A 326 -21.84 18.82 -2.07
C GLY A 326 -20.89 19.83 -2.70
N VAL A 327 -20.73 20.98 -2.04
CA VAL A 327 -19.68 21.95 -2.35
C VAL A 327 -18.34 21.33 -1.93
N GLY A 328 -17.61 20.74 -2.86
CA GLY A 328 -16.23 20.31 -2.60
C GLY A 328 -15.30 21.52 -2.62
N VAL A 329 -14.76 21.89 -1.45
CA VAL A 329 -13.70 22.90 -1.34
C VAL A 329 -12.38 22.22 -1.72
N ILE A 330 -11.77 22.67 -2.80
CA ILE A 330 -10.45 22.19 -3.24
C ILE A 330 -9.42 23.14 -2.64
N PHE A 331 -8.67 22.64 -1.66
CA PHE A 331 -7.45 23.31 -1.21
C PHE A 331 -6.34 22.90 -2.17
N ARG A 332 -5.73 23.88 -2.83
CA ARG A 332 -4.45 23.73 -3.53
C ARG A 332 -3.47 24.61 -2.78
N ASP A 333 -2.34 24.02 -2.39
CA ASP A 333 -1.17 24.81 -2.00
C ASP A 333 -0.63 25.62 -3.19
#